data_AF-A0A2S6QR32-F1
#
_entry.id   AF-A0A2S6QR32-F1
#
_cell.length_a   1.000
_cell.length_b   1.000
_cell.length_c   1.000
_cell.angle_alpha   90.00
_cell.angle_beta   90.00
_cell.angle_gamma   90.00
#
_symmetry.space_group_name_H-M   'P 1'
#
loop_
_entity.id
_entity.type
_entity.pdbx_description
1 polymer ?
#
loop_
_entity_poly.entity_id
_entity_poly.type
_entity_poly.pdbx_seq_one_letter_code
_entity_poly.pdbx_strand_id
1 'polypeptide(L)'
;MKVNNSNKTQGVSKSKKSNKSNKASGVSFDKMVESAGSVENVEAAEAASSVGSVGGVSGGSYGVPEDAEGRGQYMLNQLEDLEKDILSGKDSGAVYRLKQAIESEAVDVENISPELKKILDEIELRASVEIAKMEAASEEDK
;
A
#
# COMPACT_ATOMS: atom_id res chain seq x y z
N MET A 1 -45.66 -28.48 -21.94
CA MET A 1 -45.52 -27.39 -22.93
C MET A 1 -44.12 -27.49 -23.52
N LYS A 2 -44.01 -27.84 -24.81
CA LYS A 2 -42.75 -28.18 -25.49
C LYS A 2 -42.42 -27.01 -26.42
N VAL A 3 -41.35 -26.27 -26.16
CA VAL A 3 -40.91 -25.15 -27.01
C VAL A 3 -39.80 -25.65 -27.92
N ASN A 4 -40.08 -25.65 -29.23
CA ASN A 4 -39.15 -26.08 -30.26
C ASN A 4 -38.16 -24.96 -30.62
N ASN A 5 -36.98 -25.47 -30.98
CA ASN A 5 -35.77 -24.86 -31.49
C ASN A 5 -35.93 -23.92 -32.72
N SER A 6 -34.87 -23.13 -32.93
CA SER A 6 -34.40 -22.48 -34.16
C SER A 6 -34.75 -21.00 -34.34
N ASN A 7 -33.75 -20.12 -34.19
CA ASN A 7 -33.14 -19.51 -35.37
C ASN A 7 -31.84 -18.74 -35.07
N LYS A 8 -30.93 -18.90 -36.02
CA LYS A 8 -29.55 -18.45 -36.14
C LYS A 8 -29.51 -17.10 -36.86
N THR A 9 -28.99 -16.05 -36.24
CA THR A 9 -28.52 -14.77 -36.87
C THR A 9 -27.91 -13.92 -35.74
N GLN A 10 -26.78 -13.21 -35.83
CA GLN A 10 -26.02 -12.67 -36.94
C GLN A 10 -24.60 -12.38 -36.41
N GLY A 11 -23.58 -12.60 -37.23
CA GLY A 11 -22.18 -12.34 -36.86
C GLY A 11 -21.95 -10.86 -36.54
N VAL A 12 -21.22 -10.59 -35.46
CA VAL A 12 -20.72 -9.24 -35.15
C VAL A 12 -19.81 -8.80 -36.29
N SER A 13 -20.23 -7.75 -36.98
CA SER A 13 -19.48 -7.08 -38.03
C SER A 13 -18.16 -6.55 -37.48
N LYS A 14 -17.04 -7.00 -38.07
CA LYS A 14 -15.69 -6.49 -37.82
C LYS A 14 -15.66 -4.97 -38.02
N SER A 15 -15.40 -4.22 -36.96
CA SER A 15 -15.12 -2.78 -37.03
C SER A 15 -13.80 -2.57 -37.78
N LYS A 16 -13.84 -1.67 -38.78
CA LYS A 16 -12.70 -1.33 -39.64
C LYS A 16 -11.60 -0.67 -38.83
N LYS A 17 -10.37 -1.16 -39.00
CA LYS A 17 -9.12 -0.58 -38.52
C LYS A 17 -8.94 0.81 -39.15
N SER A 18 -9.11 1.89 -38.39
CA SER A 18 -8.72 3.23 -38.83
C SER A 18 -7.21 3.38 -38.64
N ASN A 19 -6.49 3.25 -39.74
CA ASN A 19 -5.10 3.66 -39.82
C ASN A 19 -5.10 5.19 -39.93
N LYS A 20 -4.84 5.91 -38.84
CA LYS A 20 -4.39 7.29 -38.91
C LYS A 20 -3.46 7.60 -37.75
N SER A 21 -2.17 7.58 -38.08
CA SER A 21 -1.14 8.25 -37.31
C SER A 21 -1.51 9.72 -37.13
N ASN A 22 -1.61 10.17 -35.89
CA ASN A 22 -1.25 11.53 -35.55
C ASN A 22 -0.27 11.43 -34.39
N LYS A 23 0.98 11.83 -34.65
CA LYS A 23 1.93 12.20 -33.61
C LYS A 23 1.29 13.33 -32.82
N ALA A 24 0.60 12.99 -31.74
CA ALA A 24 0.39 13.92 -30.65
C ALA A 24 1.72 13.97 -29.91
N SER A 25 2.33 15.15 -29.93
CA SER A 25 3.52 15.55 -29.21
C SER A 25 3.55 14.94 -27.81
N GLY A 26 4.33 13.87 -27.66
CA GLY A 26 4.78 13.41 -26.36
C GLY A 26 5.59 14.54 -25.75
N VAL A 27 5.01 15.22 -24.77
CA VAL A 27 5.78 16.02 -23.83
C VAL A 27 6.74 15.02 -23.18
N SER A 28 8.01 15.11 -23.56
CA SER A 28 9.04 14.14 -23.22
C SER A 28 9.13 14.00 -21.71
N PHE A 29 8.62 12.89 -21.18
CA PHE A 29 8.81 12.50 -19.79
C PHE A 29 10.31 12.45 -19.43
N ASP A 30 11.16 12.07 -20.40
CA ASP A 30 12.62 12.14 -20.28
C ASP A 30 13.15 13.54 -19.89
N LYS A 31 12.53 14.62 -20.39
CA LYS A 31 12.92 15.99 -20.01
C LYS A 31 12.48 16.38 -18.59
N MET A 32 11.41 15.77 -18.08
CA MET A 32 10.98 15.99 -16.69
C MET A 32 11.85 15.20 -15.71
N VAL A 33 12.26 13.97 -16.07
CA VAL A 33 13.20 13.16 -15.27
C VAL A 33 14.56 13.85 -15.17
N GLU A 34 15.07 14.42 -16.26
CA GLU A 34 16.35 15.14 -16.24
C GLU A 34 16.27 16.47 -15.45
N SER A 35 15.09 17.10 -15.41
CA SER A 35 14.86 18.29 -14.56
C SER A 35 14.69 17.95 -13.07
N ALA A 36 14.43 16.68 -12.71
CA ALA A 36 14.32 16.23 -11.32
C ALA A 36 15.67 15.79 -10.72
N GLY A 37 16.75 15.75 -11.52
CA GLY A 37 18.09 15.30 -11.12
C GLY A 37 18.95 16.33 -10.39
N SER A 38 18.47 17.55 -10.18
CA SER A 38 19.20 18.60 -9.43
C SER A 38 18.43 18.97 -8.17
N VAL A 39 18.54 18.12 -7.13
CA VAL A 39 18.20 18.52 -5.76
C VAL A 39 19.47 19.08 -5.16
N GLU A 40 19.53 20.42 -5.06
CA GLU A 40 20.52 21.10 -4.23
C GLU A 40 20.42 20.62 -2.79
N ASN A 41 21.58 20.43 -2.18
CA ASN A 41 21.80 20.08 -0.79
C ASN A 41 20.94 20.97 0.11
N VAL A 42 19.86 20.43 0.67
CA VAL A 42 19.08 21.11 1.70
C VAL A 42 19.83 20.91 3.01
N GLU A 43 20.35 22.03 3.53
CA GLU A 43 20.97 22.15 4.83
C GLU A 43 20.16 21.45 5.93
N ALA A 44 20.89 20.76 6.80
CA ALA A 44 20.38 20.05 7.96
C ALA A 44 19.48 20.97 8.79
N ALA A 45 18.18 20.70 8.75
CA ALA A 45 17.23 21.29 9.67
C ALA A 45 17.40 20.65 11.06
N GLU A 46 17.48 21.53 12.04
CA GLU A 46 17.84 21.24 13.43
C GLU A 46 16.95 20.20 14.10
N ALA A 47 17.59 19.43 14.98
CA ALA A 47 16.95 18.50 15.90
C ALA A 47 15.96 19.23 16.82
N ALA A 48 14.68 19.07 16.53
CA ALA A 48 13.57 19.24 17.47
C ALA A 48 12.63 18.06 17.21
N SER A 49 12.31 17.17 18.14
CA SER A 49 12.15 17.30 19.58
C SER A 49 12.18 15.89 20.16
N SER A 50 12.63 15.77 21.42
CA SER A 50 12.55 14.55 22.21
C SER A 50 11.10 14.09 22.33
N VAL A 51 10.67 13.17 21.46
CA VAL A 51 9.46 12.38 21.67
C VAL A 51 9.71 11.52 22.90
N GLY A 52 8.81 11.64 23.88
CA GLY A 52 8.95 11.11 25.23
C GLY A 52 9.37 9.65 25.26
N SER A 53 10.24 9.32 26.21
CA SER A 53 10.59 7.94 26.52
C SER A 53 9.35 7.22 27.04
N VAL A 54 8.65 6.50 26.16
CA VAL A 54 7.68 5.49 26.61
C VAL A 54 8.51 4.29 27.03
N GLY A 55 8.65 4.16 28.34
CA GLY A 55 9.31 3.04 28.98
C GLY A 55 8.44 1.78 28.93
N GLY A 56 9.11 0.64 29.07
CA GLY A 56 8.46 -0.64 29.35
C GLY A 56 8.66 -1.69 28.26
N VAL A 57 9.91 -2.13 28.04
CA VAL A 57 10.13 -3.43 27.39
C VAL A 57 9.78 -4.50 28.43
N SER A 58 8.53 -4.97 28.43
CA SER A 58 8.13 -6.20 29.11
C SER A 58 7.74 -7.20 28.04
N GLY A 59 8.47 -8.31 27.99
CA GLY A 59 8.38 -9.33 26.95
C GLY A 59 6.97 -9.88 26.78
N GLY A 60 6.51 -9.93 25.53
CA GLY A 60 5.22 -10.50 25.19
C GLY A 60 4.59 -10.03 23.88
N SER A 61 5.19 -9.13 23.10
CA SER A 61 4.75 -8.84 21.73
C SER A 61 5.89 -8.15 20.99
N TYR A 62 5.98 -8.34 19.68
CA TYR A 62 7.08 -7.85 18.84
C TYR A 62 7.05 -6.32 18.65
N GLY A 63 7.25 -5.53 19.70
CA GLY A 63 7.29 -4.07 19.63
C GLY A 63 6.03 -3.39 19.07
N VAL A 64 4.95 -4.15 18.83
CA VAL A 64 3.64 -3.64 18.43
C VAL A 64 3.00 -3.05 19.69
N PRO A 65 2.57 -1.78 19.67
CA PRO A 65 1.91 -1.18 20.82
C PRO A 65 0.61 -1.90 21.18
N GLU A 66 0.32 -2.01 22.47
CA GLU A 66 -0.89 -2.65 23.01
C GLU A 66 -2.10 -1.69 23.02
N ASP A 67 -1.87 -0.38 22.90
CA ASP A 67 -2.94 0.59 22.75
C ASP A 67 -3.35 0.76 21.29
N ALA A 68 -4.65 0.99 21.07
CA ALA A 68 -5.25 1.09 19.74
C ALA A 68 -4.65 2.21 18.88
N GLU A 69 -4.39 3.38 19.48
CA GLU A 69 -3.80 4.51 18.76
C GLU A 69 -2.36 4.23 18.36
N GLY A 70 -1.56 3.71 19.30
CA GLY A 70 -0.19 3.31 19.09
C GLY A 70 -0.06 2.22 18.02
N ARG A 71 -0.93 1.20 18.04
CA ARG A 71 -0.95 0.16 17.01
C ARG A 71 -1.30 0.74 15.64
N GLY A 72 -2.30 1.61 15.57
CA GLY A 72 -2.66 2.31 14.33
C GLY A 72 -1.49 3.13 13.77
N GLN A 73 -0.84 3.94 14.60
CA GLN A 73 0.35 4.71 14.22
C GLN A 73 1.51 3.81 13.79
N TYR A 74 1.74 2.72 14.51
CA TYR A 74 2.76 1.73 14.16
C TYR A 74 2.52 1.17 12.76
N MET A 75 1.31 0.72 12.46
CA MET A 75 0.94 0.18 11.15
C MET A 75 1.07 1.22 10.03
N LEU A 76 0.67 2.46 10.28
CA LEU A 76 0.83 3.56 9.32
C LEU A 76 2.31 3.82 9.00
N ASN A 77 3.19 3.83 10.01
CA ASN A 77 4.63 3.98 9.80
C ASN A 77 5.19 2.81 8.97
N GLN A 78 4.73 1.58 9.22
CA GLN A 78 5.18 0.43 8.43
C GLN A 78 4.67 0.47 6.98
N LEU A 79 3.49 1.02 6.74
CA LEU A 79 3.00 1.29 5.38
C LEU A 79 3.86 2.33 4.66
N GLU A 80 4.31 3.38 5.36
CA GLU A 80 5.22 4.38 4.79
C GLU A 80 6.61 3.78 4.48
N ASP A 81 7.13 2.92 5.36
CA ASP A 81 8.37 2.20 5.11
C ASP A 81 8.24 1.26 3.92
N LEU A 82 7.09 0.57 3.77
CA LEU A 82 6.81 -0.26 2.61
C LEU A 82 6.77 0.56 1.30
N GLU A 83 6.21 1.77 1.33
CA GLU A 83 6.25 2.67 0.17
C GLU A 83 7.71 3.01 -0.22
N LYS A 84 8.55 3.35 0.76
CA LYS A 84 9.98 3.63 0.54
C LYS A 84 10.71 2.40 0.00
N ASP A 85 10.38 1.21 0.49
CA ASP A 85 10.93 -0.06 0.02
C ASP A 85 10.61 -0.28 -1.46
N ILE A 86 9.35 -0.08 -1.86
CA ILE A 86 8.90 -0.19 -3.26
C ILE A 86 9.64 0.83 -4.15
N LEU A 87 9.72 2.09 -3.71
CA LEU A 87 10.37 3.15 -4.49
C LEU A 87 11.89 2.96 -4.62
N SER A 88 12.53 2.41 -3.59
CA SER A 88 13.98 2.21 -3.55
C SER A 88 14.43 0.84 -4.05
N GLY A 89 13.52 -0.12 -4.21
CA GLY A 89 13.81 -1.52 -4.53
C GLY A 89 14.56 -2.25 -3.41
N LYS A 90 14.46 -1.78 -2.16
CA LYS A 90 15.08 -2.39 -0.98
C LYS A 90 14.00 -3.00 -0.10
N ASP A 91 14.36 -4.02 0.68
CA ASP A 91 13.48 -4.61 1.68
C ASP A 91 13.96 -4.20 3.08
N SER A 92 13.19 -3.34 3.75
CA SER A 92 13.43 -2.97 5.14
C SER A 92 12.82 -3.97 6.13
N GLY A 93 12.06 -4.95 5.66
CA GLY A 93 11.26 -5.88 6.47
C GLY A 93 9.87 -5.34 6.85
N ALA A 94 9.40 -4.26 6.19
CA ALA A 94 8.09 -3.64 6.49
C ALA A 94 6.93 -4.62 6.34
N VAL A 95 6.94 -5.47 5.31
CA VAL A 95 5.92 -6.52 5.09
C VAL A 95 5.81 -7.47 6.29
N TYR A 96 6.95 -7.92 6.82
CA TYR A 96 6.99 -8.84 7.97
C TYR A 96 6.46 -8.18 9.25
N ARG A 97 6.75 -6.89 9.46
CA ARG A 97 6.24 -6.13 10.61
C ARG A 97 4.74 -5.86 10.51
N LEU A 98 4.23 -5.56 9.32
CA LEU A 98 2.79 -5.43 9.09
C LEU A 98 2.04 -6.74 9.38
N LYS A 99 2.55 -7.88 8.92
CA LYS A 99 1.96 -9.20 9.22
C LYS A 99 1.87 -9.45 10.72
N GLN A 100 2.94 -9.19 11.46
CA GLN A 100 2.92 -9.30 12.92
C GLN A 100 1.92 -8.35 13.58
N ALA A 101 1.82 -7.11 13.11
CA ALA A 101 0.86 -6.16 13.66
C ALA A 101 -0.60 -6.60 13.45
N ILE A 102 -0.90 -7.21 12.30
CA ILE A 102 -2.23 -7.76 11.99
C ILE A 102 -2.52 -9.00 12.85
N GLU A 103 -1.56 -9.92 12.97
CA GLU A 103 -1.70 -11.16 13.76
C GLU A 103 -1.70 -10.90 15.28
N SER A 104 -1.29 -9.70 15.71
CA SER A 104 -1.22 -9.34 17.11
C SER A 104 -2.61 -9.07 17.70
N GLU A 105 -2.98 -9.85 18.72
CA GLU A 105 -4.16 -9.61 19.58
C GLU A 105 -3.88 -8.56 20.68
N ALA A 106 -2.84 -7.73 20.52
CA ALA A 106 -2.36 -6.82 21.57
C ALA A 106 -3.36 -5.73 21.97
N VAL A 107 -4.35 -5.42 21.12
CA VAL A 107 -5.35 -4.37 21.40
C VAL A 107 -6.63 -4.98 21.93
N ASP A 108 -7.06 -4.49 23.09
CA ASP A 108 -8.38 -4.80 23.65
C ASP A 108 -9.49 -4.08 22.88
N VAL A 109 -10.00 -4.76 21.85
CA VAL A 109 -11.01 -4.24 20.92
C VAL A 109 -12.37 -3.99 21.57
N GLU A 110 -12.61 -4.51 22.78
CA GLU A 110 -13.89 -4.33 23.49
C GLU A 110 -13.97 -2.97 24.19
N ASN A 111 -12.82 -2.37 24.51
CA ASN A 111 -12.72 -1.14 25.31
C ASN A 111 -12.43 0.13 24.49
N ILE A 112 -12.44 0.04 23.14
CA ILE A 112 -12.17 1.18 22.25
C ILE A 112 -13.45 1.82 21.70
N SER A 113 -13.36 3.11 21.33
CA SER A 113 -14.49 3.80 20.73
C SER A 113 -14.86 3.20 19.36
N PRO A 114 -16.14 3.20 18.96
CA PRO A 114 -16.55 2.66 17.66
C PRO A 114 -15.87 3.35 16.47
N GLU A 115 -15.58 4.65 16.60
CA GLU A 115 -14.89 5.42 15.56
C GLU A 115 -13.43 4.99 15.41
N LEU A 116 -12.71 4.82 16.53
CA LEU A 116 -11.32 4.38 16.52
C LEU A 116 -11.20 2.95 15.99
N LYS A 117 -12.13 2.07 16.37
CA LYS A 117 -12.22 0.71 15.83
C LYS A 117 -12.34 0.72 14.31
N LYS A 118 -13.25 1.54 13.76
CA LYS A 118 -13.44 1.65 12.31
C LYS A 118 -12.18 2.12 11.58
N ILE A 119 -11.45 3.07 12.17
CA ILE A 119 -10.19 3.56 11.61
C ILE A 119 -9.13 2.45 11.62
N LEU A 120 -9.03 1.70 12.72
CA LEU A 120 -8.13 0.55 12.82
C LEU A 120 -8.45 -0.52 11.78
N ASP A 121 -9.73 -0.90 11.64
CA ASP A 121 -10.18 -1.87 10.64
C ASP A 121 -9.80 -1.42 9.21
N GLU A 122 -9.90 -0.12 8.91
CA GLU A 122 -9.50 0.45 7.61
C GLU A 122 -7.99 0.36 7.38
N ILE A 123 -7.19 0.67 8.41
CA ILE A 123 -5.73 0.56 8.36
C ILE A 123 -5.31 -0.90 8.15
N GLU A 124 -5.92 -1.85 8.88
CA GLU A 124 -5.67 -3.28 8.74
C GLU A 124 -6.04 -3.81 7.36
N LEU A 125 -7.20 -3.39 6.83
CA LEU A 125 -7.63 -3.77 5.49
C LEU A 125 -6.62 -3.29 4.44
N ARG A 126 -6.16 -2.04 4.55
CA ARG A 126 -5.15 -1.50 3.64
C ARG A 126 -3.83 -2.27 3.75
N ALA A 127 -3.35 -2.52 4.96
CA ALA A 127 -2.14 -3.29 5.19
C ALA A 127 -2.23 -4.71 4.59
N SER A 128 -3.35 -5.39 4.77
CA SER A 128 -3.61 -6.72 4.22
C SER A 128 -3.57 -6.71 2.69
N VAL A 129 -4.16 -5.70 2.06
CA VAL A 129 -4.14 -5.55 0.60
C VAL A 129 -2.72 -5.27 0.08
N GLU A 130 -1.95 -4.41 0.74
CA GLU A 130 -0.57 -4.14 0.32
C GLU A 130 0.31 -5.38 0.46
N ILE A 131 0.19 -6.14 1.56
CA ILE A 131 0.90 -7.42 1.72
C ILE A 131 0.56 -8.37 0.57
N ALA A 132 -0.73 -8.53 0.24
CA ALA A 132 -1.17 -9.42 -0.84
C ALA A 132 -0.62 -8.98 -2.21
N LYS A 133 -0.52 -7.67 -2.48
CA LYS A 133 0.11 -7.16 -3.70
C LYS A 133 1.59 -7.51 -3.77
N MET A 134 2.32 -7.38 -2.65
CA MET A 134 3.74 -7.73 -2.59
C MET A 134 3.97 -9.22 -2.82
N GLU A 135 3.10 -10.07 -2.26
CA GLU A 135 3.16 -11.52 -2.49
C GLU A 135 2.87 -11.87 -3.95
N ALA A 136 1.81 -11.30 -4.55
CA ALA A 136 1.48 -11.51 -5.95
C ALA A 136 2.61 -11.07 -6.89
N ALA A 137 3.21 -9.90 -6.64
CA ALA A 137 4.35 -9.42 -7.41
C ALA A 137 5.57 -10.36 -7.30
N SER A 138 5.83 -10.91 -6.11
CA SER A 138 6.94 -11.86 -5.90
C SER A 138 6.74 -13.23 -6.55
N GLU A 139 5.50 -13.61 -6.87
CA GLU A 139 5.17 -14.86 -7.57
C GLU A 139 5.33 -14.73 -9.09
N GLU A 140 5.07 -13.55 -9.66
CA GLU A 140 5.21 -13.30 -11.11
C GLU A 140 6.66 -13.30 -11.60
N ASP A 141 7.63 -13.05 -10.71
CA ASP A 141 9.07 -13.05 -11.01
C ASP A 141 9.73 -14.45 -11.00
N LYS A 142 8.98 -15.53 -10.71
CA LYS A 142 9.47 -16.93 -10.67
C LYS A 142 9.13 -17.71 -11.93
#